data_AF-A0A7H4L7P9-F1
#
_entry.id   AF-A0A7H4L7P9-F1
#
_cell.length_a   1.000
_cell.length_b   1.000
_cell.length_c   1.000
_cell.angle_alpha   90.00
_cell.angle_beta   90.00
_cell.angle_gamma   90.00
#
_symmetry.space_group_name_H-M   'P 1'
#
loop_
_entity.id
_entity.type
_entity.pdbx_description
1 polymer ?
#
loop_
_entity_poly.entity_id
_entity_poly.type
_entity_poly.pdbx_seq_one_letter_code
_entity_poly.pdbx_strand_id
1 'polypeptide(L)'
;MFYPDAKWQRCVVHFYRNVLHAVPRGKAKEVALMLKAVHAQEDKEAARRKSVEVISKLRAQRLEKAARIVESGCDETLSYYDFPVAHWRHIRTNNPLERLNREIRRRTRVVGSFPDGHAALMLVAARLRYMAGQKWGTQRYMNMNQEILA
;
A
#
# COMPACT_ATOMS: atom_id res chain seq x y z
N MET A 1 19.80 7.39 -11.40
CA MET A 1 18.91 6.84 -10.35
C MET A 1 19.81 6.23 -9.28
N PHE A 2 19.66 6.59 -8.00
CA PHE A 2 20.63 6.28 -6.93
C PHE A 2 20.65 4.79 -6.53
N TYR A 3 19.60 4.03 -6.86
CA TYR A 3 19.54 2.57 -6.68
C TYR A 3 19.01 1.92 -7.97
N PRO A 4 19.89 1.49 -8.90
CA PRO A 4 19.47 0.98 -10.21
C PRO A 4 18.76 -0.39 -10.13
N ASP A 5 19.13 -1.24 -9.17
CA ASP A 5 18.59 -2.59 -9.04
C ASP A 5 17.29 -2.63 -8.21
N ALA A 6 16.93 -1.52 -7.57
CA ALA A 6 15.73 -1.46 -6.73
C ALA A 6 14.46 -1.45 -7.59
N LYS A 7 13.65 -2.51 -7.46
CA LYS A 7 12.31 -2.54 -8.05
C LYS A 7 11.42 -1.52 -7.35
N TRP A 8 10.86 -0.60 -8.13
CA TRP A 8 9.93 0.40 -7.63
C TRP A 8 8.48 -0.12 -7.72
N GLN A 9 7.66 0.23 -6.72
CA GLN A 9 6.24 -0.07 -6.68
C GLN A 9 5.45 1.11 -6.12
N ARG A 10 4.37 1.50 -6.81
CA ARG A 10 3.37 2.42 -6.27
C ARG A 10 2.62 1.76 -5.12
N CYS A 11 2.45 2.48 -4.02
CA CYS A 11 1.69 2.00 -2.87
C CYS A 11 0.22 1.70 -3.24
N VAL A 12 -0.19 0.43 -3.13
CA VAL A 12 -1.54 -0.07 -3.46
C VAL A 12 -2.63 0.68 -2.70
N VAL A 13 -2.42 0.99 -1.42
CA VAL A 13 -3.41 1.71 -0.60
C VAL A 13 -3.65 3.12 -1.13
N HIS A 14 -2.59 3.84 -1.50
CA HIS A 14 -2.73 5.19 -2.06
C HIS A 14 -3.32 5.14 -3.47
N PHE A 15 -2.96 4.15 -4.27
CA PHE A 15 -3.60 3.91 -5.56
C PHE A 15 -5.12 3.71 -5.41
N TYR A 16 -5.56 2.88 -4.44
CA TYR A 16 -6.99 2.68 -4.17
C TYR A 16 -7.67 3.97 -3.75
N ARG A 17 -7.06 4.75 -2.85
CA ARG A 17 -7.61 6.05 -2.44
C ARG A 17 -7.77 6.98 -3.65
N ASN A 18 -6.79 7.05 -4.53
CA ASN A 18 -6.85 7.89 -5.73
C ASN A 18 -8.01 7.49 -6.65
N VAL A 19 -8.20 6.18 -6.89
CA VAL A 19 -9.33 5.69 -7.67
C VAL A 19 -10.66 6.00 -6.97
N LEU A 20 -10.78 5.71 -5.68
CA LEU A 20 -12.02 5.94 -4.93
C LEU A 20 -12.37 7.41 -4.77
N HIS A 21 -11.40 8.33 -4.77
CA HIS A 21 -11.64 9.77 -4.83
C HIS A 21 -12.29 10.23 -6.14
N ALA A 22 -12.14 9.45 -7.22
CA ALA A 22 -12.79 9.69 -8.51
C ALA A 22 -14.15 8.99 -8.67
N VAL A 23 -14.64 8.31 -7.62
CA VAL A 23 -15.87 7.50 -7.66
C VAL A 23 -16.92 8.06 -6.70
N PRO A 24 -18.20 8.16 -7.09
CA PRO A 24 -19.29 8.54 -6.18
C PRO A 24 -19.40 7.58 -4.99
N ARG A 25 -19.74 8.09 -3.80
CA ARG A 25 -19.79 7.30 -2.55
C ARG A 25 -20.61 6.01 -2.67
N GLY A 26 -21.74 6.03 -3.40
CA GLY A 26 -22.60 4.85 -3.59
C GLY A 26 -21.93 3.70 -4.35
N LYS A 27 -20.98 3.98 -5.24
CA LYS A 27 -20.26 2.97 -6.03
C LYS A 27 -18.89 2.61 -5.46
N ALA A 28 -18.40 3.35 -4.45
CA ALA A 28 -17.06 3.17 -3.89
C ALA A 28 -16.80 1.74 -3.37
N LYS A 29 -17.81 1.11 -2.74
CA LYS A 29 -17.69 -0.26 -2.24
C LYS A 29 -17.52 -1.27 -3.37
N GLU A 30 -18.29 -1.12 -4.45
CA GLU A 30 -18.21 -1.98 -5.64
C GLU A 30 -16.85 -1.82 -6.32
N VAL A 31 -16.41 -0.59 -6.57
CA VAL A 31 -15.10 -0.33 -7.20
C VAL A 31 -13.95 -0.83 -6.33
N ALA A 32 -14.03 -0.69 -5.01
CA ALA A 32 -13.03 -1.26 -4.12
C ALA A 32 -12.92 -2.79 -4.23
N LEU A 33 -14.04 -3.49 -4.43
CA LEU A 33 -14.05 -4.93 -4.67
C LEU A 33 -13.42 -5.29 -6.02
N MET A 34 -13.71 -4.51 -7.07
CA MET A 34 -13.07 -4.69 -8.39
C MET A 34 -11.55 -4.56 -8.30
N LEU A 35 -11.05 -3.51 -7.63
CA LEU A 35 -9.60 -3.31 -7.45
C LEU A 35 -8.97 -4.45 -6.64
N LYS A 36 -9.65 -4.94 -5.59
CA LYS A 36 -9.21 -6.12 -4.83
C LYS A 36 -9.13 -7.37 -5.70
N ALA A 37 -10.07 -7.56 -6.62
CA ALA A 37 -10.05 -8.69 -7.54
C ALA A 37 -8.81 -8.67 -8.46
N VAL A 38 -8.37 -7.49 -8.92
CA VAL A 38 -7.12 -7.34 -9.69
C VAL A 38 -5.91 -7.81 -8.90
N HIS A 39 -5.80 -7.41 -7.64
CA HIS A 39 -4.64 -7.76 -6.81
C HIS A 39 -4.73 -9.17 -6.20
N ALA A 40 -5.87 -9.84 -6.31
CA ALA A 40 -6.08 -11.21 -5.82
C ALA A 40 -5.74 -12.27 -6.88
N GLN A 41 -5.26 -11.87 -8.06
CA GLN A 41 -4.89 -12.78 -9.13
C GLN A 41 -3.63 -13.58 -8.78
N GLU A 42 -3.51 -14.74 -9.40
CA GLU A 42 -2.44 -15.72 -9.18
C GLU A 42 -1.10 -15.31 -9.77
N ASP A 43 -1.10 -14.49 -10.82
CA ASP A 43 0.12 -13.99 -11.46
C ASP A 43 -0.06 -12.56 -12.03
N LYS A 44 1.04 -12.00 -12.54
CA LYS A 44 1.10 -10.62 -13.04
C LYS A 44 0.28 -10.45 -14.31
N GLU A 45 0.32 -11.41 -15.23
CA GLU A 45 -0.43 -11.39 -16.49
C GLU A 45 -1.95 -11.46 -16.25
N ALA A 46 -2.40 -12.29 -15.31
CA ALA A 46 -3.77 -12.41 -14.86
C ALA A 46 -4.24 -11.11 -14.19
N ALA A 47 -3.41 -10.49 -13.35
CA ALA A 47 -3.69 -9.17 -12.79
C ALA A 47 -3.86 -8.11 -13.89
N ARG A 48 -3.03 -8.13 -14.94
CA ARG A 48 -3.16 -7.23 -16.11
C ARG A 48 -4.42 -7.50 -16.91
N ARG A 49 -4.76 -8.75 -17.21
CA ARG A 49 -6.03 -9.09 -17.88
C ARG A 49 -7.22 -8.61 -17.06
N LYS A 50 -7.18 -8.83 -15.75
CA LYS A 50 -8.25 -8.40 -14.84
C LYS A 50 -8.37 -6.88 -14.76
N SER A 51 -7.26 -6.15 -14.83
CA SER A 51 -7.30 -4.69 -14.81
C SER A 51 -8.00 -4.13 -16.05
N VAL A 52 -7.77 -4.73 -17.23
CA VAL A 52 -8.47 -4.38 -18.48
C VAL A 52 -9.97 -4.61 -18.36
N GLU A 53 -10.41 -5.75 -17.80
CA GLU A 53 -11.83 -6.00 -17.53
C GLU A 53 -12.44 -4.95 -16.60
N VAL A 54 -11.71 -4.58 -15.54
CA VAL A 54 -12.16 -3.56 -14.58
C VAL A 54 -12.24 -2.18 -15.24
N ILE A 55 -11.28 -1.81 -16.08
CA ILE A 55 -11.30 -0.55 -16.84
C ILE A 55 -12.54 -0.49 -17.74
N SER A 56 -12.81 -1.55 -18.51
CA SER A 56 -14.00 -1.64 -19.35
C SER A 56 -15.29 -1.51 -18.55
N LYS A 57 -15.38 -2.17 -17.38
CA LYS A 57 -16.54 -2.07 -16.49
C LYS A 57 -16.71 -0.68 -15.91
N LEU A 58 -15.62 -0.01 -15.52
CA LEU A 58 -15.67 1.37 -15.03
C LEU A 58 -16.15 2.34 -16.10
N ARG A 59 -15.67 2.21 -17.34
CA ARG A 59 -16.14 3.00 -18.49
C ARG A 59 -17.64 2.77 -18.75
N ALA A 60 -18.09 1.52 -18.74
CA ALA A 60 -19.52 1.19 -18.88
C ALA A 60 -20.39 1.81 -17.76
N GLN A 61 -19.85 1.96 -16.55
CA GLN A 61 -20.52 2.62 -15.43
C GLN A 61 -20.43 4.17 -15.44
N ARG A 62 -19.91 4.76 -16.54
CA ARG A 62 -19.64 6.20 -16.70
C ARG A 62 -18.62 6.76 -15.68
N LEU A 63 -17.70 5.92 -15.21
CA LEU A 63 -16.64 6.29 -14.26
C LEU A 63 -15.31 6.53 -14.97
N GLU A 64 -15.32 7.41 -15.97
CA GLU A 64 -14.19 7.65 -16.88
C GLU A 64 -12.90 8.07 -16.15
N LYS A 65 -13.03 8.97 -15.16
CA LYS A 65 -11.88 9.42 -14.36
C LYS A 65 -11.25 8.27 -13.56
N ALA A 66 -12.06 7.39 -12.98
CA ALA A 66 -11.57 6.23 -12.26
C ALA A 66 -10.89 5.23 -13.22
N ALA A 67 -11.47 5.00 -14.39
CA ALA A 67 -10.91 4.13 -15.42
C ALA A 67 -9.50 4.58 -15.85
N ARG A 68 -9.30 5.87 -16.12
CA ARG A 68 -7.99 6.43 -16.49
C ARG A 68 -6.93 6.30 -15.40
N ILE A 69 -7.31 6.47 -14.13
CA ILE A 69 -6.40 6.26 -13.01
C ILE A 69 -5.97 4.80 -12.93
N VAL A 70 -6.90 3.86 -13.15
CA VAL A 70 -6.57 2.43 -13.15
C VAL A 70 -5.68 2.08 -14.34
N GLU A 71 -6.00 2.55 -15.54
CA GLU A 71 -5.25 2.31 -16.76
C GLU A 71 -3.79 2.78 -16.66
N SER A 72 -3.57 4.00 -16.15
CA SER A 72 -2.23 4.56 -16.01
C SER A 72 -1.45 4.02 -14.81
N GLY A 73 -2.14 3.63 -13.73
CA GLY A 73 -1.49 3.36 -12.44
C GLY A 73 -1.49 1.91 -12.00
N CYS A 74 -2.23 1.01 -12.65
CA CYS A 74 -2.36 -0.37 -12.18
C CYS A 74 -1.05 -1.14 -12.32
N ASP A 75 -0.33 -1.03 -13.43
CA ASP A 75 0.90 -1.82 -13.62
C ASP A 75 1.98 -1.46 -12.59
N GLU A 76 2.04 -0.19 -12.20
CA GLU A 76 2.92 0.32 -11.15
C GLU A 76 2.67 -0.30 -9.77
N THR A 77 1.50 -0.93 -9.54
CA THR A 77 1.17 -1.60 -8.27
C THR A 77 1.44 -3.11 -8.27
N LEU A 78 1.91 -3.68 -9.39
CA LEU A 78 2.08 -5.12 -9.58
C LEU A 78 3.52 -5.61 -9.41
N SER A 79 4.49 -4.73 -9.09
CA SER A 79 5.90 -5.12 -8.99
C SER A 79 6.18 -6.23 -7.96
N TYR A 80 5.31 -6.42 -6.96
CA TYR A 80 5.45 -7.47 -5.95
C TYR A 80 5.35 -8.88 -6.54
N TYR A 81 4.75 -9.06 -7.72
CA TYR A 81 4.70 -10.35 -8.42
C TYR A 81 6.09 -10.83 -8.86
N ASP A 82 7.08 -9.94 -8.97
CA ASP A 82 8.45 -10.29 -9.34
C ASP A 82 9.22 -10.96 -8.16
N PHE A 83 8.57 -11.14 -7.00
CA PHE A 83 9.14 -11.74 -5.79
C PHE A 83 8.44 -13.06 -5.45
N PRO A 84 9.00 -13.90 -4.54
CA PRO A 84 8.34 -15.11 -4.07
C PRO A 84 6.95 -14.86 -3.48
N VAL A 85 6.02 -15.80 -3.70
CA VAL A 85 4.61 -15.71 -3.26
C VAL A 85 4.48 -15.46 -1.74
N ALA A 86 5.38 -16.06 -0.94
CA ALA A 86 5.45 -15.86 0.51
C ALA A 86 5.62 -14.37 0.92
N HIS A 87 6.21 -13.54 0.04
CA HIS A 87 6.47 -12.14 0.30
C HIS A 87 5.40 -11.19 -0.24
N TRP A 88 4.53 -11.64 -1.15
CA TRP A 88 3.53 -10.78 -1.80
C TRP A 88 2.67 -10.01 -0.81
N ARG A 89 2.15 -10.68 0.23
CA ARG A 89 1.32 -10.02 1.24
C ARG A 89 2.08 -8.92 1.99
N HIS A 90 3.35 -9.15 2.28
CA HIS A 90 4.21 -8.24 3.03
C HIS A 90 4.61 -7.03 2.19
N ILE A 91 4.89 -7.21 0.88
CA ILE A 91 5.25 -6.14 -0.04
C ILE A 91 4.02 -5.31 -0.44
N ARG A 92 2.88 -5.97 -0.69
CA ARG A 92 1.65 -5.34 -1.17
C ARG A 92 0.97 -4.47 -0.11
N THR A 93 1.10 -4.83 1.17
CA THR A 93 0.40 -4.14 2.26
C THR A 93 1.34 -3.25 3.08
N ASN A 94 0.89 -2.06 3.45
CA ASN A 94 1.65 -1.12 4.28
C ASN A 94 1.25 -1.21 5.78
N ASN A 95 0.61 -2.30 6.20
CA ASN A 95 -0.02 -2.40 7.53
C ASN A 95 0.94 -2.10 8.71
N PRO A 96 2.21 -2.57 8.72
CA PRO A 96 3.15 -2.20 9.77
C PRO A 96 3.42 -0.70 9.80
N LEU A 97 3.62 -0.08 8.64
CA LEU A 97 3.87 1.35 8.50
C LEU A 97 2.64 2.17 8.90
N GLU A 98 1.43 1.77 8.51
CA GLU A 98 0.19 2.44 8.94
C GLU A 98 -0.03 2.35 10.44
N ARG A 99 0.31 1.22 11.05
CA ARG A 99 0.24 1.05 12.50
C ARG A 99 1.30 1.88 13.21
N LEU A 100 2.52 1.97 12.69
CA LEU A 100 3.56 2.88 13.17
C LEU A 100 3.08 4.33 13.14
N ASN A 101 2.57 4.77 11.99
CA ASN A 101 2.01 6.11 11.80
C ASN A 101 0.83 6.39 12.74
N ARG A 102 -0.03 5.39 12.98
CA ARG A 102 -1.15 5.52 13.94
C ARG A 102 -0.63 5.75 15.36
N GLU A 103 0.42 5.04 15.75
CA GLU A 103 0.99 5.18 17.08
C GLU A 103 1.68 6.54 17.27
N ILE A 104 2.38 7.02 16.23
CA ILE A 104 2.94 8.37 16.20
C ILE A 104 1.82 9.41 16.35
N ARG A 105 0.77 9.34 15.53
CA ARG A 105 -0.38 10.25 15.59
C ARG A 105 -1.08 10.22 16.94
N ARG A 106 -1.19 9.06 17.58
CA ARG A 106 -1.79 8.92 18.91
C ARG A 106 -1.04 9.75 19.96
N ARG A 107 0.29 9.77 19.89
CA ARG A 107 1.15 10.50 20.84
C ARG A 107 1.23 11.98 20.52
N THR A 108 1.34 12.34 19.25
CA THR A 108 1.39 13.76 18.84
C THR A 108 0.06 14.48 19.06
N ARG A 109 -1.07 13.79 18.90
CA ARG A 109 -2.40 14.37 19.12
C ARG A 109 -2.63 14.88 20.56
N VAL A 110 -2.00 14.26 21.56
CA VAL A 110 -2.14 14.68 22.96
C VAL A 110 -1.37 15.97 23.24
N VAL A 111 -0.27 16.21 22.51
CA VAL A 111 0.54 17.42 22.67
C VAL A 111 -0.16 18.64 22.06
N GLY A 112 -0.95 18.45 21.00
CA GLY A 112 -1.72 19.51 20.35
C GLY A 112 -0.85 20.39 19.45
N SER A 113 0.10 21.13 20.03
CA SER A 113 1.04 22.00 19.32
C SER A 113 2.46 21.84 19.85
N PHE A 114 3.44 21.83 18.95
CA PHE A 114 4.86 21.76 19.30
C PHE A 114 5.49 23.15 19.23
N PRO A 115 6.45 23.48 20.11
CA PRO A 115 7.16 24.76 20.06
C PRO A 115 8.01 24.91 18.79
N ASP A 116 8.59 23.80 18.28
CA ASP A 116 9.33 23.76 17.02
C ASP A 116 9.35 22.34 16.42
N GLY A 117 9.96 22.20 15.24
CA GLY A 117 10.11 20.90 14.55
C GLY A 117 11.06 19.92 15.25
N HIS A 118 12.02 20.41 16.03
CA HIS A 118 12.95 19.57 16.78
C HIS A 118 12.25 18.89 17.97
N ALA A 119 11.38 19.60 18.69
CA ALA A 119 10.54 19.04 19.74
C ALA A 119 9.60 17.95 19.20
N ALA A 120 9.02 18.16 18.01
CA ALA A 120 8.23 17.13 17.34
C ALA A 120 9.09 15.90 16.97
N LEU A 121 10.27 16.13 16.40
CA LEU A 121 11.23 15.07 16.05
C LEU A 121 11.63 14.25 17.28
N MET A 122 11.94 14.90 18.39
CA MET A 122 12.34 14.25 19.65
C MET A 122 11.24 13.31 20.17
N LEU A 123 9.98 13.75 20.17
CA LEU A 123 8.86 12.90 20.60
C LEU A 123 8.69 11.69 19.66
N VAL A 124 8.74 11.92 18.35
CA VAL A 124 8.63 10.85 17.35
C VAL A 124 9.77 9.85 17.50
N ALA A 125 11.01 10.32 17.60
CA ALA A 125 12.20 9.48 17.78
C ALA A 125 12.14 8.67 19.08
N ALA A 126 11.75 9.30 20.19
CA ALA A 126 11.52 8.60 21.46
C ALA A 126 10.45 7.51 21.32
N ARG A 127 9.37 7.79 20.58
CA ARG A 127 8.31 6.79 20.35
C ARG A 127 8.78 5.64 19.48
N LEU A 128 9.53 5.92 18.41
CA LEU A 128 10.13 4.91 17.54
C LEU A 128 11.07 4.00 18.33
N ARG A 129 11.95 4.58 19.15
CA ARG A 129 12.88 3.83 20.01
C ARG A 129 12.14 2.94 21.00
N TYR A 130 11.09 3.46 21.64
CA TYR A 130 10.24 2.66 22.52
C TYR A 130 9.66 1.46 21.78
N MET A 131 9.08 1.66 20.58
CA MET A 131 8.48 0.58 19.81
C MET A 131 9.50 -0.46 19.35
N ALA A 132 10.70 -0.03 18.94
CA ALA A 132 11.80 -0.92 18.57
C ALA A 132 12.25 -1.80 19.75
N GLY A 133 12.21 -1.28 20.98
CA GLY A 133 12.52 -2.06 22.19
C GLY A 133 11.44 -3.06 22.62
N GLN A 134 10.28 -3.09 21.95
CA GLN A 134 9.21 -4.05 22.22
C GLN A 134 9.29 -5.26 21.27
N LYS A 135 8.31 -6.16 21.36
CA LYS A 135 8.12 -7.32 20.46
C LYS A 135 8.26 -7.01 18.96
N TRP A 136 8.07 -5.75 18.56
CA TRP A 136 8.19 -5.29 17.19
C TRP A 136 9.62 -5.31 16.66
N GLY A 137 10.61 -4.94 17.48
CA GLY A 137 12.01 -4.98 17.05
C GLY A 137 12.65 -6.36 17.16
N THR A 138 12.00 -7.31 17.85
CA THR A 138 12.55 -8.66 18.06
C THR A 138 12.04 -9.69 17.05
N GLN A 139 10.98 -9.39 16.29
CA GLN A 139 10.44 -10.30 15.28
C GLN A 139 10.86 -9.90 13.86
N ARG A 140 11.31 -10.88 13.07
CA ARG A 140 11.58 -10.68 11.64
C ARG A 140 10.25 -10.55 10.90
N TYR A 141 10.04 -9.40 10.25
CA TYR A 141 8.82 -9.14 9.48
C TYR A 141 8.79 -9.91 8.15
N MET A 142 9.94 -10.10 7.52
CA MET A 142 10.11 -10.86 6.28
C MET A 142 11.32 -11.77 6.46
N ASN A 143 11.15 -13.06 6.18
CA ASN A 143 12.23 -14.04 6.28
C ASN A 143 12.69 -14.41 4.87
N MET A 144 13.84 -13.87 4.47
CA MET A 144 14.44 -14.15 3.16
C MET A 144 14.82 -15.63 3.01
N ASN A 145 15.04 -16.37 4.10
CA ASN A 145 15.40 -17.78 4.02
C ASN A 145 14.21 -18.71 3.74
N GLN A 146 12.98 -18.19 3.70
CA GLN A 146 11.80 -18.97 3.28
C GLN A 146 11.73 -19.17 1.75
N GLU A 147 12.75 -18.70 1.02
CA GLU A 147 12.92 -18.85 -0.44
C GLU A 147 13.04 -20.31 -0.93
N ILE A 148 13.26 -21.31 -0.05
CA ILE A 148 13.69 -22.67 -0.45
C ILE A 148 12.52 -23.69 -0.60
N LEU A 149 11.26 -23.34 -0.28
CA LEU A 149 10.16 -24.33 -0.23
C LEU A 149 8.87 -23.95 -0.97
N ALA A 150 8.93 -23.11 -1.99
CA ALA A 150 7.78 -22.83 -2.86
C ALA A 150 8.13 -22.98 -4.33
#